data_AF-A0A970AUC7-F1
#
_entry.id   AF-A0A970AUC7-F1
#
_cell.length_a   1.000
_cell.length_b   1.000
_cell.length_c   1.000
_cell.angle_alpha   90.00
_cell.angle_beta   90.00
_cell.angle_gamma   90.00
#
_symmetry.space_group_name_H-M   'P 1'
#
loop_
_entity.id
_entity.type
_entity.pdbx_description
1 polymer ?
#
loop_
_entity_poly.entity_id
_entity_poly.type
_entity_poly.pdbx_seq_one_letter_code
_entity_poly.pdbx_strand_id
1 'polypeptide(L)'
;MLFVAISGILQGTPVTALRAQHSFDSTKMADLRLLTVHPDEPIKDTLQERFSFDNSLERLNQIDKALNSFRVLTEKSKSVLDNKTLSEVGNTDWDTQNLGFTNWVSSVEGTLRKQDYQINKLGYQLAQKLYEDKAIPQSVLNQKQAAYHKAEKDFQAFIKSFSVAD
;
A
#
# COMPACT_ATOMS: atom_id res chain seq x y z
N MET A 1 4.50 48.54 55.70
CA MET A 1 5.13 49.34 54.62
C MET A 1 6.29 48.50 54.08
N LEU A 2 6.48 48.15 52.81
CA LEU A 2 5.81 48.38 51.54
C LEU A 2 6.23 47.19 50.65
N PHE A 3 5.29 46.55 49.96
CA PHE A 3 5.54 45.53 48.95
C PHE A 3 6.13 46.16 47.68
N VAL A 4 7.10 45.50 47.04
CA VAL A 4 7.26 45.52 45.57
C VAL A 4 7.74 44.14 45.10
N ALA A 5 6.92 43.51 44.26
CA ALA A 5 7.20 42.29 43.52
C ALA A 5 7.76 42.64 42.14
N ILE A 6 8.63 41.80 41.57
CA ILE A 6 8.82 41.69 40.12
C ILE A 6 8.88 40.22 39.75
N SER A 7 7.75 39.72 39.26
CA SER A 7 7.63 38.50 38.47
C SER A 7 8.14 38.78 37.06
N GLY A 8 9.12 38.01 36.60
CA GLY A 8 9.56 37.97 35.21
C GLY A 8 9.07 36.68 34.55
N ILE A 9 7.87 36.76 33.98
CA ILE A 9 7.23 35.76 33.12
C ILE A 9 7.92 35.81 31.74
N LEU A 10 8.51 34.72 31.27
CA LEU A 10 8.68 34.48 29.83
C LEU A 10 7.78 33.31 29.44
N GLN A 11 6.65 33.72 28.86
CA GLN A 11 5.60 32.88 28.30
C GLN A 11 6.20 31.89 27.29
N GLY A 12 6.07 30.60 27.60
CA GLY A 12 6.05 29.58 26.57
C GLY A 12 4.93 29.93 25.59
N THR A 13 5.29 30.04 24.32
CA THR A 13 4.32 30.21 23.23
C THR A 13 3.25 29.12 23.34
N PRO A 14 1.95 29.47 23.43
CA PRO A 14 0.91 28.46 23.49
C PRO A 14 0.88 27.69 22.15
N VAL A 15 1.03 26.37 22.23
CA VAL A 15 0.93 25.40 21.12
C VAL A 15 -0.49 25.39 20.48
N THR A 16 -1.40 26.24 20.98
CA THR A 16 -2.75 26.46 20.44
C THR A 16 -2.75 26.90 18.97
N ALA A 17 -1.66 27.45 18.44
CA ALA A 17 -1.55 27.79 17.01
C ALA A 17 -1.37 26.58 16.07
N LEU A 18 -1.08 25.37 16.58
CA LEU A 18 -1.00 24.14 15.79
C LEU A 18 -2.33 23.37 15.73
N ARG A 19 -3.41 23.91 16.31
CA ARG A 19 -4.68 23.21 16.53
C ARG A 19 -5.68 23.31 15.37
N ALA A 20 -5.30 23.85 14.20
CA ALA A 20 -6.26 24.08 13.10
C ALA A 20 -5.93 23.40 11.75
N GLN A 21 -4.86 22.61 11.62
CA GLN A 21 -4.48 22.05 10.29
C GLN A 21 -3.94 20.62 10.29
N HIS A 22 -4.38 19.77 11.21
CA HIS A 22 -4.22 18.32 11.03
C HIS A 22 -5.56 17.65 10.73
N SER A 23 -6.31 18.21 9.77
CA SER A 23 -6.83 17.32 8.72
C SER A 23 -5.61 16.60 8.15
N PHE A 24 -5.69 15.29 7.90
CA PHE A 24 -4.75 14.68 6.98
C PHE A 24 -5.04 15.36 5.65
N ASP A 25 -4.32 16.45 5.40
CA ASP A 25 -4.66 17.38 4.35
C ASP A 25 -4.54 16.62 3.05
N SER A 26 -5.65 16.49 2.32
CA SER A 26 -5.62 15.99 0.93
C SER A 26 -4.65 16.81 0.07
N THR A 27 -4.21 17.96 0.59
CA THR A 27 -3.22 18.90 0.08
C THR A 27 -1.79 18.35 -0.02
N LYS A 28 -1.41 17.19 0.56
CA LYS A 28 -0.14 16.55 0.16
C LYS A 28 -0.20 15.82 -1.19
N MET A 29 -1.40 15.52 -1.72
CA MET A 29 -1.55 15.19 -3.14
C MET A 29 -1.40 16.44 -4.02
N ALA A 30 -1.48 17.66 -3.47
CA ALA A 30 -1.45 18.89 -4.27
C ALA A 30 -0.09 19.18 -4.93
N ASP A 31 0.97 18.46 -4.55
CA ASP A 31 2.30 18.61 -5.17
C ASP A 31 2.48 17.71 -6.41
N LEU A 32 1.68 16.66 -6.53
CA LEU A 32 1.54 15.93 -7.79
C LEU A 32 0.40 16.62 -8.55
N ARG A 33 0.72 17.38 -9.61
CA ARG A 33 -0.28 17.84 -10.59
C ARG A 33 -0.83 16.65 -11.36
N LEU A 34 -1.58 15.78 -10.67
CA LEU A 34 -2.17 14.58 -11.24
C LEU A 34 -3.29 15.03 -12.17
N LEU A 35 -3.08 14.79 -13.46
CA LEU A 35 -4.12 14.93 -14.47
C LEU A 35 -5.20 13.88 -14.19
N THR A 36 -6.45 14.22 -14.48
CA THR A 36 -7.54 13.24 -14.51
C THR A 36 -7.17 12.11 -15.46
N VAL A 37 -7.17 10.87 -14.95
CA VAL A 37 -6.83 9.68 -15.74
C VAL A 37 -7.91 9.39 -16.78
N HIS A 38 -9.16 9.74 -16.48
CA HIS A 38 -10.31 9.63 -17.39
C HIS A 38 -11.26 10.82 -17.19
N PRO A 39 -11.92 11.34 -18.24
CA PRO A 39 -12.86 12.47 -18.13
C PRO A 39 -14.00 12.23 -17.14
N ASP A 40 -14.47 10.98 -17.07
CA ASP A 40 -15.65 10.59 -16.26
C ASP A 40 -15.29 10.05 -14.86
N GLU A 41 -14.02 10.02 -14.49
CA GLU A 41 -13.57 9.50 -13.19
C GLU A 41 -12.74 10.54 -12.44
N PRO A 42 -13.22 11.02 -11.28
CA PRO A 42 -12.41 11.85 -10.39
C PRO A 42 -11.11 11.15 -10.02
N ILE A 43 -9.99 11.89 -10.04
CA ILE A 43 -8.66 11.35 -9.67
C ILE A 43 -8.67 10.70 -8.27
N LYS A 44 -9.47 11.24 -7.35
CA LYS A 44 -9.65 10.71 -6.00
C LYS A 44 -10.10 9.26 -6.04
N ASP A 45 -11.04 8.92 -6.91
CA ASP A 45 -11.63 7.58 -6.99
C ASP A 45 -10.59 6.59 -7.54
N THR A 46 -9.79 7.00 -8.52
CA THR A 46 -8.65 6.20 -8.99
C THR A 46 -7.66 5.90 -7.85
N LEU A 47 -7.26 6.92 -7.08
CA LEU A 47 -6.26 6.76 -6.04
C LEU A 47 -6.79 5.99 -4.82
N GLN A 48 -8.06 6.18 -4.47
CA GLN A 48 -8.67 5.59 -3.27
C GLN A 48 -9.30 4.22 -3.51
N GLU A 49 -9.84 3.97 -4.71
CA GLU A 49 -10.51 2.71 -5.03
C GLU A 49 -9.59 1.83 -5.88
N ARG A 50 -9.17 2.31 -7.07
CA ARG A 50 -8.40 1.47 -8.02
C ARG A 50 -7.01 1.13 -7.50
N PHE A 51 -6.32 2.09 -6.88
CA PHE A 51 -4.99 1.88 -6.30
C PHE A 51 -5.02 1.56 -4.82
N SER A 52 -6.19 1.22 -4.27
CA SER A 52 -6.26 0.67 -2.91
C SER A 52 -5.50 -0.64 -2.82
N PHE A 53 -4.99 -0.93 -1.62
CA PHE A 53 -4.30 -2.20 -1.35
C PHE A 53 -5.20 -3.41 -1.64
N ASP A 54 -6.43 -3.40 -1.14
CA ASP A 54 -7.37 -4.52 -1.30
C ASP A 54 -7.76 -4.73 -2.77
N ASN A 55 -8.08 -3.68 -3.53
CA ASN A 55 -8.37 -3.83 -4.96
C ASN A 55 -7.11 -4.29 -5.71
N SER A 56 -5.92 -3.80 -5.36
CA SER A 56 -4.67 -4.24 -6.01
C SER A 56 -4.42 -5.74 -5.81
N LEU A 57 -4.67 -6.28 -4.62
CA LEU A 57 -4.62 -7.73 -4.38
C LEU A 57 -5.67 -8.49 -5.19
N GLU A 58 -6.89 -7.96 -5.30
CA GLU A 58 -7.91 -8.56 -6.15
C GLU A 58 -7.49 -8.60 -7.63
N ARG A 59 -6.88 -7.53 -8.14
CA ARG A 59 -6.37 -7.49 -9.52
C ARG A 59 -5.22 -8.47 -9.72
N LEU A 60 -4.32 -8.65 -8.76
CA LEU A 60 -3.29 -9.68 -8.85
C LEU A 60 -3.87 -11.09 -8.96
N ASN A 61 -4.91 -11.41 -8.19
CA ASN A 61 -5.62 -12.68 -8.32
C ASN A 61 -6.30 -12.85 -9.70
N GLN A 62 -6.82 -11.77 -10.28
CA GLN A 62 -7.36 -11.81 -11.65
C GLN A 62 -6.27 -12.04 -12.70
N ILE A 63 -5.11 -11.38 -12.55
CA ILE A 63 -3.94 -11.56 -13.41
C ILE A 63 -3.43 -13.01 -13.32
N ASP A 64 -3.29 -13.57 -12.12
CA ASP A 64 -2.89 -14.97 -11.93
C ASP A 64 -3.83 -15.94 -12.65
N LYS A 65 -5.14 -15.76 -12.52
CA LYS A 65 -6.14 -16.56 -13.23
C LYS A 65 -6.02 -16.42 -14.75
N ALA A 66 -5.76 -15.21 -15.25
CA ALA A 66 -5.58 -14.95 -16.67
C ALA A 66 -4.31 -15.64 -17.21
N LEU A 67 -3.20 -15.56 -16.48
CA LEU A 67 -1.94 -16.23 -16.83
C LEU A 67 -2.09 -17.76 -16.81
N ASN A 68 -2.79 -18.30 -15.82
CA ASN A 68 -3.15 -19.72 -15.79
C ASN A 68 -4.01 -20.13 -16.98
N SER A 69 -4.99 -19.31 -17.35
CA SER A 69 -5.83 -19.56 -18.54
C SER A 69 -5.00 -19.54 -19.83
N PHE A 70 -4.04 -18.62 -19.94
CA PHE A 70 -3.13 -18.52 -21.08
C PHE A 70 -2.21 -19.75 -21.19
N ARG A 71 -1.71 -20.27 -20.07
CA ARG A 71 -0.95 -21.53 -20.03
C ARG A 71 -1.78 -22.72 -20.55
N VAL A 72 -3.03 -22.85 -20.10
CA VAL A 72 -3.95 -23.89 -20.59
C VAL A 72 -4.23 -23.73 -22.08
N LEU A 73 -4.43 -22.50 -22.56
CA LEU A 73 -4.63 -22.23 -23.97
C LEU A 73 -3.39 -22.62 -24.79
N THR A 74 -2.20 -22.25 -24.31
CA THR A 74 -0.92 -22.60 -24.95
C THR A 74 -0.80 -24.10 -25.13
N GLU A 75 -1.07 -24.89 -24.08
CA GLU A 75 -1.03 -26.35 -24.16
C GLU A 75 -2.00 -26.90 -25.21
N LYS A 76 -3.24 -26.40 -25.24
CA LYS A 76 -4.26 -26.82 -26.22
C LYS A 76 -3.88 -26.44 -27.66
N SER A 77 -3.13 -25.36 -27.84
CA SER A 77 -2.73 -24.86 -29.17
C SER A 77 -1.52 -25.59 -29.76
N LYS A 78 -0.75 -26.36 -28.98
CA LYS A 78 0.43 -27.09 -29.46
C LYS A 78 0.15 -28.11 -30.56
N SER A 79 -1.09 -28.60 -30.67
CA SER A 79 -1.49 -29.55 -31.72
C SER A 79 -1.85 -28.87 -33.05
N VAL A 80 -2.02 -27.55 -33.07
CA VAL A 80 -2.51 -26.77 -34.22
C VAL A 80 -1.50 -25.74 -34.69
N LEU A 81 -0.70 -25.17 -33.78
CA LEU A 81 0.32 -24.18 -34.09
C LEU A 81 1.71 -24.83 -34.13
N ASP A 82 2.52 -24.44 -35.10
CA ASP A 82 3.92 -24.84 -35.14
C ASP A 82 4.73 -24.08 -34.07
N ASN A 83 5.90 -24.64 -33.73
CA ASN A 83 6.77 -24.06 -32.69
C ASN A 83 7.22 -22.62 -33.03
N LYS A 84 7.34 -22.30 -34.31
CA LYS A 84 7.69 -20.95 -34.76
C LYS A 84 6.58 -19.96 -34.42
N THR A 85 5.33 -20.27 -34.79
CA THR A 85 4.17 -19.42 -34.49
C THR A 85 3.98 -19.27 -32.99
N LEU A 86 4.13 -20.34 -32.21
CA LEU A 86 4.06 -20.26 -30.74
C LEU A 86 5.13 -19.33 -30.16
N SER A 87 6.37 -19.44 -30.65
CA SER A 87 7.46 -18.56 -30.20
C SER A 87 7.22 -17.08 -30.54
N GLU A 88 6.53 -16.78 -31.64
CA GLU A 88 6.19 -15.40 -32.03
C GLU A 88 5.09 -14.78 -31.13
N VAL A 89 4.23 -15.60 -30.50
CA VAL A 89 3.26 -15.14 -29.49
C VAL A 89 3.97 -14.69 -28.21
N GLY A 90 5.08 -15.35 -27.86
CA GLY A 90 5.88 -15.04 -26.68
C GLY A 90 5.27 -15.55 -25.36
N ASN A 91 6.11 -15.70 -24.34
CA ASN A 91 5.74 -16.26 -23.02
C ASN A 91 5.04 -17.64 -23.10
N THR A 92 5.34 -18.43 -24.13
CA THR A 92 4.79 -19.77 -24.35
C THR A 92 5.74 -20.90 -23.93
N ASP A 93 6.98 -20.56 -23.59
CA ASP A 93 7.97 -21.51 -23.08
C ASP A 93 7.61 -22.00 -21.68
N TRP A 94 8.09 -23.20 -21.36
CA TRP A 94 7.72 -23.88 -20.12
C TRP A 94 8.17 -23.09 -18.88
N ASP A 95 9.40 -22.58 -18.89
CA ASP A 95 10.00 -21.84 -17.76
C ASP A 95 9.17 -20.59 -17.46
N THR A 96 8.83 -19.81 -18.48
CA THR A 96 8.01 -18.62 -18.30
C THR A 96 6.62 -18.95 -17.76
N GLN A 97 5.95 -19.98 -18.29
CA GLN A 97 4.57 -20.27 -17.90
C GLN A 97 4.43 -20.96 -16.54
N ASN A 98 5.42 -21.76 -16.13
CA ASN A 98 5.34 -22.55 -14.89
C ASN A 98 6.15 -21.94 -13.75
N LEU A 99 7.22 -21.21 -14.04
CA LEU A 99 8.05 -20.53 -13.04
C LEU A 99 7.83 -19.02 -13.08
N GLY A 100 7.96 -18.43 -14.27
CA GLY A 100 7.88 -16.99 -14.49
C GLY A 100 6.58 -16.39 -13.98
N PHE A 101 5.43 -16.86 -14.48
CA PHE A 101 4.11 -16.32 -14.14
C PHE A 101 3.86 -16.29 -12.63
N THR A 102 4.11 -17.40 -11.94
CA THR A 102 3.94 -17.50 -10.48
C THR A 102 4.90 -16.56 -9.75
N ASN A 103 6.17 -16.53 -10.15
CA ASN A 103 7.18 -15.67 -9.53
C ASN A 103 6.88 -14.18 -9.74
N TRP A 104 6.38 -13.78 -10.92
CA TRP A 104 6.03 -12.39 -11.22
C TRP A 104 4.88 -11.91 -10.34
N VAL A 105 3.77 -12.66 -10.31
CA VAL A 105 2.60 -12.32 -9.49
C VAL A 105 3.00 -12.23 -8.01
N SER A 106 3.70 -13.25 -7.51
CA SER A 106 4.09 -13.33 -6.10
C SER A 106 5.05 -12.22 -5.70
N SER A 107 5.95 -11.80 -6.60
CA SER A 107 6.87 -10.68 -6.35
C SER A 107 6.14 -9.35 -6.19
N VAL A 108 5.11 -9.11 -7.03
CA VAL A 108 4.29 -7.90 -6.93
C VAL A 108 3.43 -7.93 -5.66
N GLU A 109 2.79 -9.07 -5.36
CA GLU A 109 2.03 -9.24 -4.11
C GLU A 109 2.90 -8.98 -2.88
N GLY A 110 4.10 -9.58 -2.83
CA GLY A 110 5.03 -9.39 -1.73
C GLY A 110 5.45 -7.93 -1.57
N THR A 111 5.62 -7.21 -2.67
CA THR A 111 5.92 -5.77 -2.66
C THR A 111 4.77 -4.97 -2.04
N LEU A 112 3.53 -5.22 -2.47
CA LEU A 112 2.35 -4.52 -1.93
C LEU A 112 2.19 -4.78 -0.42
N ARG A 113 2.30 -6.04 0.02
CA ARG A 113 2.17 -6.40 1.44
C ARG A 113 3.28 -5.80 2.29
N LYS A 114 4.51 -5.78 1.78
CA LYS A 114 5.64 -5.12 2.45
C LYS A 114 5.40 -3.63 2.63
N GLN A 115 4.90 -2.94 1.59
CA GLN A 115 4.59 -1.52 1.65
C GLN A 115 3.47 -1.23 2.64
N ASP A 116 2.38 -2.01 2.63
CA ASP A 116 1.28 -1.88 3.60
C ASP A 116 1.77 -2.04 5.05
N TYR A 117 2.60 -3.06 5.32
CA TYR A 117 3.25 -3.24 6.62
C TYR A 117 4.07 -2.01 7.03
N GLN A 118 4.91 -1.48 6.13
CA GLN A 118 5.76 -0.33 6.41
C GLN A 118 4.94 0.94 6.69
N ILE A 119 3.90 1.19 5.89
CA ILE A 119 3.00 2.34 6.07
C ILE A 119 2.29 2.25 7.42
N ASN A 120 1.74 1.08 7.78
CA ASN A 120 1.04 0.91 9.06
C ASN A 120 1.99 1.00 10.25
N LYS A 121 3.23 0.50 10.13
CA LYS A 121 4.27 0.66 11.16
C LYS A 121 4.60 2.12 11.42
N LEU A 122 4.87 2.88 10.36
CA LEU A 122 5.16 4.31 10.46
C LEU A 122 3.95 5.08 11.00
N GLY A 123 2.74 4.72 10.57
CA GLY A 123 1.49 5.30 11.08
C GLY A 123 1.29 5.07 12.58
N TYR A 124 1.64 3.89 13.09
CA TYR A 124 1.60 3.60 14.52
C TYR A 124 2.68 4.37 15.29
N GLN A 125 3.91 4.43 14.79
CA GLN A 125 5.01 5.19 15.41
C GLN A 125 4.70 6.69 15.50
N LEU A 126 4.10 7.26 14.45
CA LEU A 126 3.61 8.63 14.48
C LEU A 126 2.51 8.82 15.53
N ALA A 127 1.55 7.89 15.61
CA ALA A 127 0.49 7.94 16.60
C ALA A 127 1.03 7.87 18.04
N GLN A 128 2.09 7.09 18.30
CA GLN A 128 2.76 7.07 19.62
C GLN A 128 3.26 8.47 20.00
N LYS A 129 3.93 9.16 19.08
CA LYS A 129 4.41 10.53 19.30
C LYS A 129 3.29 11.54 19.53
N LEU A 130 2.25 11.50 18.70
CA LEU A 130 1.11 12.39 18.87
C LEU A 130 0.33 12.12 20.17
N TYR A 131 0.31 10.87 20.65
CA TYR A 131 -0.30 10.54 21.93
C TYR A 131 0.54 11.02 23.11
N GLU A 132 1.87 10.85 23.07
CA GLU A 132 2.82 11.42 24.05
C GLU A 132 2.60 12.95 24.19
N ASP A 133 2.39 13.62 23.06
CA ASP A 133 2.11 15.06 22.98
C ASP A 133 0.65 15.44 23.32
N LYS A 134 -0.20 14.46 23.64
CA LYS A 134 -1.65 14.62 23.90
C LYS A 134 -2.43 15.24 22.73
N ALA A 135 -1.90 15.16 21.52
CA ALA A 135 -2.54 15.65 20.29
C ALA A 135 -3.62 14.69 19.75
N ILE A 136 -3.57 13.41 20.10
CA ILE A 136 -4.62 12.42 19.78
C ILE A 136 -5.09 11.67 21.02
N PRO A 137 -6.33 11.17 21.06
CA PRO A 137 -6.80 10.32 22.15
C PRO A 137 -6.24 8.90 22.04
N GLN A 138 -6.23 8.17 23.18
CA GLN A 138 -5.80 6.76 23.26
C GLN A 138 -6.53 5.85 22.26
N SER A 139 -7.80 6.14 21.95
CA SER A 139 -8.58 5.35 20.99
C SER A 139 -7.96 5.35 19.59
N VAL A 140 -7.42 6.48 19.13
CA VAL A 140 -6.74 6.59 17.83
C VAL A 140 -5.41 5.85 17.85
N LEU A 141 -4.66 5.93 18.95
CA LEU A 141 -3.43 5.15 19.14
C LEU A 141 -3.72 3.64 19.05
N ASN A 142 -4.76 3.17 19.74
CA ASN A 142 -5.17 1.77 19.72
C ASN A 142 -5.59 1.31 18.32
N GLN A 143 -6.31 2.16 17.56
CA GLN A 143 -6.68 1.84 16.18
C GLN A 143 -5.46 1.67 15.28
N LYS A 144 -4.47 2.57 15.38
CA LYS A 144 -3.23 2.47 14.60
C LYS A 144 -2.38 1.27 15.01
N GLN A 145 -2.37 0.92 16.30
CA GLN A 145 -1.72 -0.30 16.78
C GLN A 145 -2.37 -1.56 16.19
N ALA A 146 -3.70 -1.63 16.19
CA ALA A 146 -4.42 -2.77 15.65
C ALA A 146 -4.17 -2.94 14.13
N ALA A 147 -4.16 -1.84 13.38
CA ALA A 147 -3.85 -1.83 11.96
C ALA A 147 -2.41 -2.32 11.68
N TYR A 148 -1.43 -1.84 12.47
CA TYR A 148 -0.06 -2.32 12.41
C TYR A 148 0.05 -3.83 12.65
N HIS A 149 -0.55 -4.33 13.73
CA HIS A 149 -0.49 -5.76 14.03
C HIS A 149 -1.21 -6.64 12.99
N LYS A 150 -2.28 -6.13 12.36
CA LYS A 150 -2.91 -6.83 11.24
C LYS A 150 -1.95 -6.91 10.05
N ALA A 151 -1.40 -5.79 9.60
CA ALA A 151 -0.47 -5.75 8.47
C ALA A 151 0.79 -6.60 8.71
N GLU A 152 1.31 -6.61 9.95
CA GLU A 152 2.42 -7.45 10.37
C GLU A 152 2.09 -8.95 10.26
N LYS A 153 0.94 -9.38 10.77
CA LYS A 153 0.49 -10.78 10.66
C LYS A 153 0.27 -11.19 9.20
N ASP A 154 -0.38 -10.34 8.41
CA ASP A 154 -0.68 -10.61 7.02
C ASP A 154 0.61 -10.74 6.19
N PHE A 155 1.58 -9.85 6.42
CA PHE A 155 2.88 -9.92 5.75
C PHE A 155 3.70 -11.13 6.20
N GLN A 156 3.71 -11.47 7.49
CA GLN A 156 4.37 -12.68 7.99
C GLN A 156 3.73 -13.95 7.42
N ALA A 157 2.40 -14.00 7.32
CA ALA A 157 1.70 -15.12 6.71
C ALA A 157 2.12 -15.29 5.25
N PHE A 158 2.16 -14.20 4.48
CA PHE A 158 2.63 -14.22 3.10
C PHE A 158 4.08 -14.71 2.97
N ILE A 159 5.01 -14.18 3.77
CA ILE A 159 6.42 -14.60 3.71
C ILE A 159 6.58 -16.08 4.03
N LYS A 160 5.76 -16.63 4.94
CA LYS A 160 5.78 -18.07 5.26
C LYS A 160 5.24 -18.94 4.12
N SER A 161 4.29 -18.43 3.34
CA SER A 161 3.75 -19.13 2.17
C SER A 161 4.54 -18.88 0.89
N PHE A 162 5.37 -17.84 0.85
CA PHE A 162 6.13 -17.45 -0.32
C PHE A 162 7.23 -18.46 -0.61
N SER A 163 7.18 -19.05 -1.79
CA SER A 163 8.26 -19.86 -2.36
C SER A 163 8.54 -19.37 -3.77
N VAL A 164 9.82 -19.36 -4.15
CA VAL A 164 10.22 -19.14 -5.54
C VAL A 164 10.05 -20.47 -6.26
N ALA A 165 9.32 -20.45 -7.37
CA ALA A 165 9.29 -21.59 -8.28
C ALA A 165 10.66 -21.68 -8.98
N ASP A 166 11.27 -22.87 -8.90
CA ASP A 166 12.53 -23.30 -9.51
C ASP A 166 12.25 -24.61 -10.27
#